data_AF-A0A1B8NWQ2-F1
#
_entry.id   AF-A0A1B8NWQ2-F1
#
_cell.length_a   1.000
_cell.length_b   1.000
_cell.length_c   1.000
_cell.angle_alpha   90.00
_cell.angle_beta   90.00
_cell.angle_gamma   90.00
#
_symmetry.space_group_name_H-M   'P 1'
#
loop_
_entity.id
_entity.type
_entity.pdbx_description
1 polymer ?
#
loop_
_entity_poly.entity_id
_entity_poly.type
_entity_poly.pdbx_seq_one_letter_code
_entity_poly.pdbx_strand_id
1 'polypeptide(L)'
;MAPLPKVGEKRAKPLFGVTAAMINAASPNDFLATEFLEGYLLDEEGLRTFNSDGSLGAVAHRAYQAELGENPNIAATLANAEIGDPMPNIPEMGAFWSAMEPALQNIGSGRQAPQAALDAAAERMRTSIQ
;
A
#
# COMPACT_ATOMS: atom_id res chain seq x y z
N MET A 1 8.23 1.71 -15.13
CA MET A 1 7.55 2.81 -14.41
C MET A 1 8.51 3.99 -14.37
N ALA A 2 8.02 5.21 -14.22
CA ALA A 2 8.84 6.42 -14.12
C ALA A 2 8.69 7.05 -12.72
N PRO A 3 9.62 7.95 -12.31
CA PRO A 3 9.43 8.73 -11.10
C PRO A 3 8.11 9.52 -11.15
N LEU A 4 7.40 9.57 -10.02
CA LEU A 4 6.15 10.33 -9.91
C LEU A 4 6.36 11.81 -10.28
N PRO A 5 5.40 12.46 -10.95
CA PRO A 5 5.54 13.82 -11.42
C PRO A 5 5.67 14.82 -10.26
N LYS A 6 6.11 16.04 -10.59
CA LYS A 6 6.07 17.16 -9.66
C LYS A 6 4.66 17.75 -9.61
N VAL A 7 4.27 18.18 -8.41
CA VAL A 7 3.08 19.00 -8.15
C VAL A 7 3.60 20.34 -7.61
N GLY A 8 3.62 21.36 -8.47
CA GLY A 8 4.37 22.58 -8.22
C GLY A 8 5.87 22.30 -8.12
N GLU A 9 6.51 22.82 -7.07
CA GLU A 9 7.96 22.66 -6.85
C GLU A 9 8.35 21.30 -6.24
N LYS A 10 7.40 20.58 -5.62
CA LYS A 10 7.66 19.34 -4.89
C LYS A 10 7.27 18.12 -5.71
N ARG A 11 8.01 17.02 -5.56
CA ARG A 11 7.62 15.73 -6.14
C ARG A 11 6.42 15.16 -5.38
N ALA A 12 5.48 14.55 -6.10
CA ALA A 12 4.38 13.83 -5.45
C ALA A 12 4.94 12.71 -4.56
N LYS A 13 4.44 12.63 -3.33
CA LYS A 13 4.83 11.63 -2.35
C LYS A 13 3.76 10.55 -2.26
N PRO A 14 4.05 9.29 -2.63
CA PRO A 14 3.09 8.21 -2.46
C PRO A 14 3.05 7.75 -1.00
N LEU A 15 1.90 7.24 -0.58
CA LEU A 15 1.83 6.31 0.55
C LEU A 15 2.14 4.92 0.02
N PHE A 16 3.24 4.30 0.46
CA PHE A 16 3.57 2.94 0.04
C PHE A 16 3.05 1.92 1.07
N GLY A 17 2.51 0.82 0.55
CA GLY A 17 2.04 -0.32 1.35
C GLY A 17 3.01 -1.49 1.26
N VAL A 18 2.95 -2.36 2.27
CA VAL A 18 3.61 -3.67 2.28
C VAL A 18 2.53 -4.73 2.36
N THR A 19 2.48 -5.62 1.38
CA THR A 19 1.56 -6.75 1.42
C THR A 19 1.96 -7.68 2.56
N ALA A 20 1.04 -7.89 3.49
CA ALA A 20 1.24 -8.76 4.65
C ALA A 20 0.20 -9.89 4.65
N ALA A 21 0.63 -11.08 5.06
CA ALA A 21 -0.27 -12.17 5.40
C ALA A 21 -0.44 -12.22 6.92
N MET A 22 -1.69 -12.32 7.39
CA MET A 22 -2.02 -12.40 8.82
C MET A 22 -2.83 -13.66 9.08
N ILE A 23 -2.60 -14.27 10.25
CA ILE A 23 -3.34 -15.44 10.70
C ILE A 23 -4.51 -14.96 11.57
N ASN A 24 -5.73 -15.45 11.27
CA ASN A 24 -6.89 -15.17 12.10
C ASN A 24 -6.68 -15.78 13.49
N ALA A 25 -6.78 -14.97 14.54
CA ALA A 25 -6.61 -15.40 15.93
C ALA A 25 -7.63 -16.47 16.39
N ALA A 26 -8.78 -16.59 15.70
CA ALA A 26 -9.78 -17.62 15.97
C ALA A 26 -9.56 -18.91 15.15
N SER A 27 -8.52 -18.98 14.33
CA SER A 27 -8.24 -20.15 13.48
C SER A 27 -7.84 -21.35 14.33
N PRO A 28 -8.45 -22.53 14.13
CA PRO A 28 -7.98 -23.78 14.75
C PRO A 28 -6.73 -24.36 14.07
N ASN A 29 -6.24 -23.71 13.00
CA ASN A 29 -5.13 -24.18 12.16
C ASN A 29 -3.95 -23.19 12.18
N ASP A 30 -3.74 -22.47 13.27
CA ASP A 30 -2.67 -21.48 13.41
C ASP A 30 -1.28 -22.08 13.11
N PHE A 31 -0.98 -23.25 13.63
CA PHE A 31 0.27 -23.97 13.36
C PHE A 31 0.46 -24.27 11.87
N LEU A 32 -0.56 -24.81 11.20
CA LEU A 32 -0.50 -25.12 9.77
C LEU A 32 -0.39 -23.86 8.91
N ALA A 33 -1.05 -22.78 9.32
CA ALA A 33 -0.97 -21.50 8.63
C ALA A 33 0.43 -20.89 8.76
N THR A 34 1.05 -20.94 9.95
CA THR A 34 2.43 -20.50 10.14
C THR A 34 3.39 -21.31 9.30
N GLU A 35 3.29 -22.65 9.32
CA GLU A 35 4.14 -23.52 8.51
C GLU A 35 4.00 -23.21 7.02
N PHE A 36 2.78 -23.03 6.52
CA PHE A 36 2.54 -22.64 5.13
C PHE A 36 3.19 -21.28 4.80
N LEU A 37 3.04 -20.28 5.67
CA LEU A 37 3.61 -18.96 5.41
C LEU A 37 5.14 -18.98 5.42
N GLU A 38 5.74 -19.56 6.46
CA GLU A 38 7.20 -19.50 6.68
C GLU A 38 7.96 -20.54 5.85
N GLY A 39 7.42 -21.75 5.72
CA GLY A 39 8.08 -22.89 5.09
C GLY A 39 7.78 -23.08 3.61
N TYR A 40 6.77 -22.39 3.06
CA TYR A 40 6.36 -22.54 1.66
C TYR A 40 6.15 -21.20 0.96
N LEU A 41 5.28 -20.32 1.47
CA LEU A 41 4.90 -19.12 0.73
C LEU A 41 6.01 -18.05 0.70
N LEU A 42 6.66 -17.80 1.84
CA LEU A 42 7.68 -16.75 1.99
C LEU A 42 9.09 -17.21 1.65
N ASP A 43 9.26 -18.49 1.29
CA ASP A 43 10.50 -18.96 0.68
C ASP A 43 10.65 -18.41 -0.75
N GLU A 44 11.82 -18.60 -1.34
CA GLU A 44 12.10 -18.10 -2.68
C GLU A 44 11.23 -18.73 -3.78
N GLU A 45 11.00 -20.04 -3.73
CA GLU A 45 10.23 -20.79 -4.73
C GLU A 45 8.74 -20.45 -4.66
N GLY A 46 8.19 -20.34 -3.46
CA GLY A 46 6.82 -19.92 -3.19
C GLY A 46 6.57 -18.49 -3.67
N LEU A 47 7.47 -17.55 -3.36
CA LEU A 47 7.35 -16.18 -3.86
C LEU A 47 7.48 -16.10 -5.38
N ARG A 48 8.35 -16.89 -6.01
CA ARG A 48 8.46 -16.97 -7.47
C ARG A 48 7.18 -17.51 -8.10
N THR A 49 6.65 -18.59 -7.55
CA THR A 49 5.37 -19.17 -7.98
C THR A 49 4.25 -18.14 -7.85
N PHE A 50 4.15 -17.46 -6.70
CA PHE A 50 3.12 -16.46 -6.47
C PHE A 50 3.27 -15.25 -7.40
N ASN A 51 4.50 -14.79 -7.65
CA ASN A 51 4.79 -13.68 -8.55
C ASN A 51 4.60 -14.01 -10.05
N SER A 52 4.41 -15.28 -10.41
CA SER A 52 4.20 -15.71 -11.79
C SER A 52 2.77 -15.45 -12.31
N ASP A 53 1.78 -15.40 -11.40
CA ASP A 53 0.38 -15.11 -11.72
C ASP A 53 0.08 -13.60 -11.77
N GLY A 54 0.95 -12.80 -11.14
CA GLY A 54 0.88 -11.35 -11.15
C GLY A 54 2.04 -10.75 -10.36
N SER A 55 2.51 -9.56 -10.75
CA SER A 55 3.65 -8.96 -10.08
C SER A 55 3.31 -8.57 -8.64
N LEU A 56 4.03 -9.15 -7.67
CA LEU A 56 4.06 -8.76 -6.26
C LEU A 56 4.75 -7.40 -6.05
N GLY A 57 5.35 -6.83 -7.09
CA GLY A 57 6.18 -5.64 -6.99
C GLY A 57 7.51 -5.95 -6.29
N ALA A 58 7.88 -5.11 -5.33
CA ALA A 58 9.04 -5.35 -4.49
C ALA A 58 8.69 -6.34 -3.37
N VAL A 59 9.49 -7.37 -3.21
CA VAL A 59 9.30 -8.44 -2.23
C VAL A 59 10.23 -8.27 -1.03
N ALA A 60 9.82 -8.80 0.13
CA ALA A 60 10.63 -8.75 1.36
C ALA A 60 11.81 -9.75 1.35
N HIS A 61 11.73 -10.82 0.55
CA HIS A 61 12.78 -11.84 0.47
C HIS A 61 14.01 -11.29 -0.26
N ARG A 62 15.12 -11.13 0.46
CA ARG A 62 16.30 -10.37 -0.01
C ARG A 62 16.94 -10.93 -1.29
N ALA A 63 17.10 -12.26 -1.37
CA ALA A 63 17.73 -12.88 -2.53
C ALA A 63 16.87 -12.70 -3.78
N TYR A 64 15.55 -12.92 -3.65
CA TYR A 64 14.62 -12.75 -4.75
C TYR A 64 14.48 -11.28 -5.16
N GLN A 65 14.46 -10.37 -4.17
CA GLN A 65 14.41 -8.94 -4.42
C GLN A 65 15.64 -8.42 -5.16
N ALA A 66 16.83 -9.00 -4.93
CA ALA A 66 18.03 -8.62 -5.66
C ALA A 66 17.90 -8.91 -7.16
N GLU A 67 17.32 -10.06 -7.53
CA GLU A 67 17.01 -10.40 -8.92
C GLU A 67 15.92 -9.48 -9.49
N LEU A 68 14.81 -9.29 -8.76
CA LEU A 68 13.71 -8.42 -9.19
C LEU A 68 14.13 -6.95 -9.37
N GLY A 69 15.16 -6.50 -8.66
CA GLY A 69 15.73 -5.16 -8.78
C GLY A 69 16.30 -4.83 -10.16
N GLU A 70 16.64 -5.84 -10.96
CA GLU A 70 17.07 -5.65 -12.36
C GLU A 70 15.91 -5.21 -13.27
N ASN A 71 14.66 -5.47 -12.86
CA ASN A 71 13.49 -5.02 -13.60
C ASN A 71 13.30 -3.50 -13.44
N PRO A 72 13.35 -2.71 -14.53
CA PRO A 72 13.25 -1.26 -14.45
C PRO A 72 11.89 -0.78 -13.89
N ASN A 73 10.84 -1.59 -13.97
CA ASN A 73 9.55 -1.27 -13.34
C ASN A 73 9.64 -1.37 -11.81
N ILE A 74 10.27 -2.41 -11.29
CA ILE A 74 10.41 -2.65 -9.85
C ILE A 74 11.39 -1.64 -9.24
N ALA A 75 12.51 -1.38 -9.92
CA ALA A 75 13.46 -0.34 -9.52
C ALA A 75 12.79 1.04 -9.42
N ALA A 76 11.94 1.40 -10.40
CA ALA A 76 11.19 2.64 -10.35
C ALA A 76 10.10 2.68 -9.25
N THR A 77 9.47 1.54 -8.95
CA THR A 77 8.55 1.43 -7.80
C THR A 77 9.27 1.69 -6.49
N LEU A 78 10.45 1.09 -6.29
CA LEU A 78 11.28 1.30 -5.10
C LEU A 78 11.75 2.76 -4.97
N ALA A 79 12.23 3.35 -6.07
CA ALA A 79 12.62 4.76 -6.07
C ALA A 79 11.45 5.71 -5.74
N ASN A 80 10.23 5.35 -6.15
CA ASN A 80 9.02 6.09 -5.76
C ASN A 80 8.64 5.85 -4.28
N ALA A 81 8.90 4.67 -3.73
CA ALA A 81 8.67 4.39 -2.31
C ALA A 81 9.67 5.14 -1.41
N GLU A 82 10.94 5.27 -1.82
CA GLU A 82 11.99 5.99 -1.08
C GLU A 82 11.69 7.47 -0.86
N ILE A 83 11.00 8.11 -1.78
CA ILE A 83 10.57 9.52 -1.66
C ILE A 83 9.19 9.67 -1.00
N GLY A 84 8.48 8.55 -0.81
CA GLY A 84 7.16 8.48 -0.21
C GLY A 84 7.22 8.32 1.29
N ASP A 85 6.04 8.11 1.88
CA ASP A 85 5.88 7.85 3.30
C ASP A 85 5.23 6.45 3.46
N PRO A 86 5.63 5.65 4.46
CA PRO A 86 4.97 4.37 4.72
C PRO A 86 3.52 4.62 5.12
N MET A 87 2.61 3.78 4.64
CA MET A 87 1.22 3.83 5.07
C MET A 87 1.15 3.58 6.59
N PRO A 88 0.52 4.49 7.38
CA PRO A 88 0.35 4.25 8.81
C PRO A 88 -0.43 2.96 9.07
N ASN A 89 -0.10 2.26 10.15
CA ASN A 89 -0.78 1.02 10.55
C ASN A 89 -1.75 1.22 11.73
N ILE A 90 -2.14 2.47 11.98
CA ILE A 90 -3.04 2.84 13.07
C ILE A 90 -4.51 2.58 12.69
N PRO A 91 -5.41 2.24 13.64
CA PRO A 91 -6.81 1.96 13.36
C PRO A 91 -7.54 3.09 12.61
N GLU A 92 -7.14 4.34 12.83
CA GLU A 92 -7.75 5.54 12.26
C GLU A 92 -7.57 5.65 10.73
N MET A 93 -6.70 4.84 10.12
CA MET A 93 -6.55 4.82 8.66
C MET A 93 -7.83 4.40 7.92
N GLY A 94 -8.68 3.58 8.55
CA GLY A 94 -9.99 3.24 7.98
C GLY A 94 -10.90 4.47 7.86
N ALA A 95 -10.88 5.35 8.86
CA ALA A 95 -11.62 6.61 8.83
C ALA A 95 -11.04 7.58 7.80
N PHE A 96 -9.71 7.65 7.67
CA PHE A 96 -9.03 8.45 6.66
C PHE A 96 -9.50 8.09 5.25
N TRP A 97 -9.46 6.81 4.87
CA TRP A 97 -9.86 6.39 3.53
C TRP A 97 -11.35 6.61 3.26
N SER A 98 -12.20 6.28 4.24
CA SER A 98 -13.65 6.48 4.15
C SER A 98 -14.05 7.95 3.98
N ALA A 99 -13.24 8.88 4.51
CA ALA A 99 -13.43 10.32 4.35
C ALA A 99 -12.87 10.85 3.02
N MET A 100 -11.68 10.39 2.62
CA MET A 100 -10.95 10.89 1.45
C MET A 100 -11.53 10.41 0.12
N GLU A 101 -12.00 9.17 0.02
CA GLU A 101 -12.59 8.63 -1.21
C GLU A 101 -13.75 9.50 -1.76
N PRO A 102 -14.83 9.78 -0.98
CA PRO A 102 -15.93 10.59 -1.48
C PRO A 102 -15.52 12.06 -1.75
N ALA A 103 -14.55 12.59 -1.00
CA ALA A 103 -14.03 13.94 -1.24
C ALA A 103 -13.35 14.03 -2.61
N LEU A 104 -12.46 13.08 -2.93
CA LEU A 104 -11.79 13.02 -4.23
C LEU A 104 -12.78 12.78 -5.38
N GLN A 105 -13.79 11.92 -5.19
CA GLN A 105 -14.86 11.71 -6.18
C GLN A 105 -15.67 12.99 -6.43
N ASN A 106 -16.02 13.74 -5.39
CA ASN A 106 -16.76 14.98 -5.52
C ASN A 106 -15.95 16.10 -6.20
N ILE A 107 -14.64 16.15 -5.91
CA ILE A 107 -13.71 17.06 -6.60
C ILE A 107 -13.61 16.66 -8.08
N GLY A 108 -13.31 15.40 -8.36
CA GLY A 108 -13.12 14.90 -9.73
C GLY A 108 -14.38 15.01 -10.61
N SER A 109 -15.56 14.94 -10.01
CA SER A 109 -16.85 15.13 -10.70
C SER A 109 -17.33 16.59 -10.75
N GLY A 110 -16.62 17.53 -10.11
CA GLY A 110 -17.02 18.93 -10.03
C GLY A 110 -18.23 19.21 -9.14
N ARG A 111 -18.71 18.23 -8.36
CA ARG A 111 -19.83 18.40 -7.42
C ARG A 111 -19.49 19.31 -6.25
N GLN A 112 -18.22 19.37 -5.87
CA GLN A 112 -17.74 20.23 -4.80
C GLN A 112 -16.40 20.87 -5.18
N ALA A 113 -16.19 22.10 -4.73
CA ALA A 113 -14.89 22.75 -4.81
C ALA A 113 -13.87 22.01 -3.92
N PRO A 114 -12.56 21.98 -4.29
CA PRO A 114 -11.53 21.27 -3.53
C PRO A 114 -11.50 21.61 -2.04
N GLN A 115 -11.57 22.89 -1.70
CA GLN A 115 -11.57 23.34 -0.30
C GLN A 115 -12.74 22.74 0.49
N ALA A 116 -13.96 22.90 -0.01
CA ALA A 116 -15.16 22.42 0.67
C ALA A 116 -15.19 20.89 0.83
N ALA A 117 -14.72 20.14 -0.18
CA ALA A 117 -14.66 18.69 -0.11
C ALA A 117 -13.63 18.20 0.92
N LEU A 118 -12.45 18.83 0.97
CA LEU A 118 -11.39 18.47 1.92
C LEU A 118 -11.72 18.89 3.36
N ASP A 119 -12.39 20.04 3.55
CA ASP A 119 -12.86 20.47 4.87
C ASP A 119 -13.90 19.50 5.42
N ALA A 120 -14.83 19.04 4.57
CA ALA A 120 -15.81 18.02 4.96
C ALA A 120 -15.15 16.67 5.29
N ALA A 121 -14.11 16.26 4.56
CA ALA A 121 -13.34 15.06 4.87
C ALA A 121 -12.62 15.20 6.22
N ALA A 122 -11.98 16.34 6.47
CA ALA A 122 -11.31 16.62 7.73
C ALA A 122 -12.28 16.55 8.92
N GLU A 123 -13.49 17.07 8.78
CA GLU A 123 -14.48 17.02 9.84
C GLU A 123 -15.00 15.60 10.10
N ARG A 124 -15.20 14.81 9.05
CA ARG A 124 -15.54 13.37 9.19
C ARG A 124 -14.46 12.59 9.91
N MET A 125 -13.19 12.87 9.62
CA MET A 125 -12.08 12.23 10.34
C MET A 125 -12.08 12.60 11.82
N ARG A 126 -12.24 13.88 12.17
CA ARG A 126 -12.28 14.31 13.59
C ARG A 126 -13.43 13.68 14.37
N THR A 127 -14.59 13.53 13.75
CA THR A 127 -15.80 13.00 14.40
C THR A 127 -15.83 11.48 14.51
N SER A 128 -15.09 10.76 13.65
CA SER A 128 -15.01 9.28 13.67
C SER A 128 -13.90 8.72 14.56
N ILE A 129 -12.99 9.58 15.04
CA ILE A 129 -11.88 9.22 15.95
C ILE A 129 -12.28 9.44 17.43
N GLN A 130 -13.47 9.99 17.70
CA GLN A 130 -14.05 10.10 19.05
C GLN A 130 -14.82 8.82 19.42
#